data_AF-A0ABD6FUL5-F1
#
_entry.id   AF-A0ABD6FUL5-F1
#
_cell.length_a   1.000
_cell.length_b   1.000
_cell.length_c   1.000
_cell.angle_alpha   90.00
_cell.angle_beta   90.00
_cell.angle_gamma   90.00
#
_symmetry.space_group_name_H-M   'P 1'
#
loop_
_entity.id
_entity.type
_entity.pdbx_description
1 polymer ?
#
loop_
_entity_poly.entity_id
_entity_poly.type
_entity_poly.pdbx_seq_one_letter_code
_entity_poly.pdbx_strand_id
1 'polypeptide(L)'
;MRARDVMQYPAVVVESRAPVLYAIGLLDQSGYAQLPVVQDGELVGTFVAADVRHLYWEVAEKEGEIDLRVELARRSVGQVCSPPLPVVEPDRSLSGLLRLLDEHHAVLVACDEGYGIVTSMDLVVQVRPAIILDELEDELRAFLTRELARTGPDWWERRVPTPVRKRCESRRQDELAGLPAALAQVEQETPLLEYASFGDYLAIILEDRNWQELFQPIFRSKEWVMRRFTDLRELRNRVAHNRKLDPDRCELLDVYAGEFLAAIRGEPLR
;
A
#
# COMPACT_ATOMS: atom_id res chain seq x y z
N MET A 1 11.55 7.43 -4.46
CA MET A 1 11.20 7.15 -3.06
C MET A 1 12.47 6.82 -2.28
N ARG A 2 12.69 7.53 -1.18
CA ARG A 2 13.81 7.42 -0.24
C ARG A 2 13.29 7.09 1.15
N ALA A 3 14.18 6.75 2.09
CA ALA A 3 13.81 6.42 3.46
C ALA A 3 12.97 7.51 4.15
N ARG A 4 13.34 8.78 4.00
CA ARG A 4 12.56 9.91 4.54
C ARG A 4 11.13 10.02 4.01
N ASP A 5 10.83 9.47 2.83
CA ASP A 5 9.51 9.57 2.21
C ASP A 5 8.52 8.56 2.82
N VAL A 6 9.05 7.48 3.44
CA VAL A 6 8.29 6.33 3.93
C VAL A 6 8.41 6.10 5.42
N MET A 7 9.37 6.73 6.10
CA MET A 7 9.53 6.58 7.54
C MET A 7 8.39 7.23 8.33
N GLN A 8 8.14 6.66 9.50
CA GLN A 8 7.44 7.34 10.57
C GLN A 8 8.46 8.15 11.38
N TYR A 9 8.16 9.43 11.61
CA TYR A 9 9.04 10.34 12.34
C TYR A 9 8.22 11.32 13.20
N PRO A 10 8.64 11.61 14.45
CA PRO A 10 9.76 10.99 15.15
C PRO A 10 9.43 9.56 15.63
N ALA A 11 10.43 8.68 15.65
CA ALA A 11 10.32 7.40 16.32
C ALA A 11 10.32 7.62 17.83
N VAL A 12 9.46 6.88 18.55
CA VAL A 12 9.45 6.89 20.02
C VAL A 12 10.66 6.10 20.52
N VAL A 13 11.58 6.79 21.20
CA VAL A 13 12.79 6.20 21.77
C VAL A 13 12.69 6.09 23.29
N VAL A 14 13.48 5.20 23.89
CA VAL A 14 13.55 5.02 25.33
C VAL A 14 15.00 5.11 25.82
N GLU A 15 15.20 5.78 26.95
CA GLU A 15 16.51 5.86 27.60
C GLU A 15 16.92 4.49 28.17
N SER A 16 18.19 4.11 27.99
CA SER A 16 18.79 2.85 28.45
C SER A 16 18.56 2.60 29.94
N ARG A 17 18.62 3.65 30.75
CA ARG A 17 18.38 3.60 32.21
C ARG A 17 16.91 3.51 32.61
N ALA A 18 15.97 3.64 31.68
CA ALA A 18 14.55 3.60 32.00
C ALA A 18 14.14 2.20 32.48
N PRO A 19 13.16 2.07 33.40
CA PRO A 19 12.67 0.77 33.83
C PRO A 19 12.02 -0.02 32.69
N VAL A 20 12.19 -1.34 32.68
CA VAL A 20 11.54 -2.23 31.70
C VAL A 20 10.02 -2.08 31.74
N LEU A 21 9.44 -1.96 32.94
CA LEU A 21 8.00 -1.73 33.12
C LEU A 21 7.49 -0.47 32.40
N TYR A 22 8.30 0.59 32.37
CA TYR A 22 7.97 1.83 31.65
C TYR A 22 7.99 1.61 30.13
N ALA A 23 9.02 0.91 29.62
CA ALA A 23 9.12 0.60 28.20
C ALA A 23 7.99 -0.33 27.71
N ILE A 24 7.53 -1.27 28.54
CA ILE A 24 6.34 -2.08 28.25
C ILE A 24 5.10 -1.18 28.10
N GLY A 25 4.94 -0.19 28.98
CA GLY A 25 3.87 0.79 28.88
C GLY A 25 3.92 1.59 27.57
N LEU A 26 5.12 1.95 27.11
CA LEU A 26 5.30 2.62 25.81
C LEU A 26 4.94 1.71 24.63
N LEU A 27 5.30 0.42 24.67
CA LEU A 27 4.90 -0.54 23.62
C LEU A 27 3.37 -0.67 23.54
N ASP A 28 2.69 -0.75 24.70
CA ASP A 28 1.24 -0.95 24.81
C ASP A 28 0.43 0.28 24.35
N GLN A 29 0.83 1.50 24.77
CA GLN A 29 0.03 2.72 24.60
C GLN A 29 -0.06 3.25 23.16
N SER A 30 0.50 2.56 22.17
CA SER A 30 0.54 3.04 20.78
C SER A 30 0.66 1.94 19.75
N GLY A 31 0.57 0.66 20.15
CA GLY A 31 0.77 -0.47 19.25
C GLY A 31 2.18 -0.54 18.66
N TYR A 32 3.18 0.04 19.33
CA TYR A 32 4.56 -0.04 18.86
C TYR A 32 5.08 -1.46 19.05
N ALA A 33 5.64 -2.04 17.99
CA ALA A 33 6.26 -3.36 18.07
C ALA A 33 7.61 -3.34 18.81
N GLN A 34 8.24 -2.16 18.89
CA GLN A 34 9.61 -1.98 19.35
C GLN A 34 9.94 -0.52 19.67
N LEU A 35 11.01 -0.32 20.44
CA LEU A 35 11.54 0.98 20.85
C LEU A 35 13.06 1.02 20.65
N PRO A 36 13.62 1.97 19.90
CA PRO A 36 15.06 2.23 19.90
C PRO A 36 15.50 2.66 21.31
N VAL A 37 16.58 2.07 21.78
CA VAL A 37 17.14 2.32 23.11
C VAL A 37 18.36 3.22 22.95
N VAL A 38 18.31 4.38 23.60
CA VAL A 38 19.36 5.40 23.53
C VAL A 38 20.04 5.59 24.88
N GLN A 39 21.32 5.93 24.87
CA GLN A 39 22.06 6.34 26.06
C GLN A 39 22.87 7.58 25.72
N ASP A 40 22.62 8.68 26.45
CA ASP A 40 23.30 9.96 26.21
C ASP A 40 23.19 10.45 24.76
N GLY A 41 22.06 10.14 24.10
CA GLY A 41 21.77 10.49 22.70
C GLY A 41 22.24 9.46 21.67
N GLU A 42 23.04 8.47 22.06
CA GLU A 42 23.56 7.43 21.15
C GLU A 42 22.68 6.18 21.17
N LEU A 43 22.45 5.58 20.00
CA LEU A 43 21.70 4.33 19.89
C LEU A 43 22.53 3.15 20.42
N VAL A 44 22.03 2.50 21.48
CA VAL A 44 22.73 1.38 22.15
C VAL A 44 22.02 0.03 21.97
N GLY A 45 20.74 0.04 21.59
CA GLY A 45 19.98 -1.20 21.44
C GLY A 45 18.58 -0.99 20.91
N THR A 46 17.81 -2.07 20.91
CA THR A 46 16.38 -2.07 20.56
C THR A 46 15.64 -2.91 21.57
N PHE A 47 14.55 -2.37 22.11
CA PHE A 47 13.67 -3.10 23.01
C PHE A 47 12.42 -3.57 22.27
N VAL A 48 12.19 -4.89 22.27
CA VAL A 48 11.08 -5.53 21.55
C VAL A 48 10.25 -6.40 22.49
N ALA A 49 9.01 -6.75 22.07
CA ALA A 49 8.14 -7.63 22.85
C ALA A 49 8.77 -9.02 23.16
N ALA A 50 9.72 -9.49 22.33
CA ALA A 50 10.47 -10.73 22.59
C ALA A 50 11.39 -10.62 23.81
N ASP A 51 11.96 -9.45 24.10
CA ASP A 51 12.84 -9.23 25.26
C ASP A 51 12.05 -9.41 26.57
N VAL A 52 10.79 -8.94 26.60
CA VAL A 52 9.87 -9.14 27.74
C VAL A 52 9.61 -10.62 28.00
N ARG A 53 9.36 -11.39 26.93
CA ARG A 53 9.15 -12.85 27.06
C ARG A 53 10.40 -13.54 27.60
N HIS A 54 11.58 -13.13 27.14
CA HIS A 54 12.84 -13.70 27.59
C HIS A 54 13.07 -13.40 29.08
N LEU A 55 12.76 -12.17 29.52
CA LEU A 55 12.84 -11.80 30.93
C LEU A 55 11.82 -12.58 31.79
N TYR A 56 10.59 -12.77 31.31
CA TYR A 56 9.59 -13.58 32.00
C TYR A 56 10.12 -14.98 32.29
N TRP A 57 10.72 -15.65 31.30
CA TRP A 57 11.30 -16.98 31.49
C TRP A 57 12.49 -16.97 32.44
N GLU A 58 13.39 -15.99 32.34
CA GLU A 58 14.51 -15.83 33.28
C GLU A 58 14.04 -15.70 34.74
N VAL A 59 12.91 -14.99 34.97
CA VAL A 59 12.34 -14.81 36.31
C VAL A 59 11.62 -16.07 36.77
N ALA A 60 10.86 -16.73 35.89
CA ALA A 60 10.11 -17.95 36.22
C ALA A 60 11.01 -19.14 36.60
N GLU A 61 12.25 -19.18 36.09
CA GLU A 61 13.24 -20.21 36.41
C GLU A 61 13.94 -20.00 37.76
N LYS A 62 13.82 -18.83 38.40
CA LYS A 62 14.43 -18.57 39.70
C LYS A 62 13.55 -19.14 40.82
N GLU A 63 14.16 -19.90 41.74
CA GLU A 63 13.46 -20.43 42.93
C GLU A 63 13.00 -19.28 43.84
N GLY A 64 11.67 -19.12 43.99
CA GLY A 64 11.02 -18.15 44.87
C GLY A 64 9.85 -17.41 44.19
N GLU A 65 8.82 -17.02 44.95
CA GLU A 65 7.75 -16.12 44.46
C GLU A 65 8.30 -14.69 44.30
N ILE A 66 9.06 -14.44 43.23
CA ILE A 66 9.46 -13.08 42.86
C ILE A 66 8.30 -12.44 42.11
N ASP A 67 7.76 -11.34 42.63
CA ASP A 67 6.76 -10.55 41.92
C ASP A 67 7.40 -9.96 40.65
N LEU A 68 6.97 -10.48 39.49
CA LEU A 68 7.41 -10.06 38.16
C LEU A 68 7.32 -8.53 37.98
N ARG A 69 6.30 -7.88 38.55
CA ARG A 69 6.14 -6.42 38.45
C ARG A 69 7.27 -5.69 39.16
N VAL A 70 7.73 -6.21 40.29
CA VAL A 70 8.85 -5.64 41.04
C VAL A 70 10.16 -5.80 40.27
N GLU A 71 10.39 -6.96 39.66
CA GLU A 71 11.60 -7.19 38.84
C GLU A 71 11.60 -6.30 37.59
N LEU A 72 10.49 -6.23 36.87
CA LEU A 72 10.31 -5.36 35.70
C LEU A 72 10.49 -3.87 36.04
N ALA A 73 10.13 -3.44 37.25
CA ALA A 73 10.31 -2.06 37.70
C ALA A 73 11.76 -1.73 38.08
N ARG A 74 12.59 -2.75 38.40
CA ARG A 74 13.98 -2.57 38.83
C ARG A 74 15.00 -2.73 37.70
N ARG A 75 14.73 -3.62 36.75
CA ARG A 75 15.57 -3.80 35.57
C ARG A 75 15.49 -2.57 34.67
N SER A 76 16.64 -2.16 34.15
CA SER A 76 16.71 -1.12 33.12
C SER A 76 16.63 -1.72 31.73
N VAL A 77 16.10 -0.96 30.77
CA VAL A 77 15.94 -1.40 29.38
C VAL A 77 17.28 -1.78 28.75
N GLY A 78 18.34 -1.00 29.01
CA GLY A 78 19.68 -1.26 28.48
C GLY A 78 20.30 -2.58 28.94
N GLN A 79 19.83 -3.16 30.05
CA GLN A 79 20.30 -4.48 30.51
C GLN A 79 19.65 -5.64 29.77
N VAL A 80 18.54 -5.40 29.08
CA VAL A 80 17.69 -6.46 28.50
C VAL A 80 17.47 -6.30 27.01
N CYS A 81 17.78 -5.13 26.45
CA CYS A 81 17.53 -4.84 25.05
C CYS A 81 18.36 -5.73 24.13
N SER A 82 17.77 -6.06 23.00
CA SER A 82 18.45 -6.67 21.87
C SER A 82 19.41 -5.67 21.19
N PRO A 83 20.32 -6.13 20.30
CA PRO A 83 21.18 -5.26 19.51
C PRO A 83 20.42 -4.16 18.77
N PRO A 84 21.08 -3.02 18.48
CA PRO A 84 20.46 -1.93 17.75
C PRO A 84 20.02 -2.36 16.35
N LEU A 85 18.89 -1.83 15.89
CA LEU A 85 18.43 -1.98 14.52
C LEU A 85 19.44 -1.35 13.54
N PRO A 86 19.48 -1.81 12.28
CA PRO A 86 20.27 -1.14 11.26
C PRO A 86 19.81 0.32 11.12
N VAL A 87 20.78 1.23 11.05
CA VAL A 87 20.57 2.67 10.88
C VAL A 87 21.01 3.08 9.48
N VAL A 88 20.19 3.88 8.81
CA VAL A 88 20.48 4.43 7.48
C VAL A 88 20.28 5.93 7.42
N GLU A 89 20.86 6.54 6.40
CA GLU A 89 20.68 7.94 6.03
C GLU A 89 19.28 8.24 5.42
N PRO A 90 18.74 9.46 5.57
CA PRO A 90 17.41 9.83 5.04
C PRO A 90 17.24 9.67 3.52
N ASP A 91 18.33 9.76 2.76
CA ASP A 91 18.36 9.61 1.30
C ASP A 91 18.62 8.16 0.83
N ARG A 92 18.67 7.20 1.75
CA ARG A 92 18.75 5.78 1.42
C ARG A 92 17.66 5.38 0.42
N SER A 93 18.03 4.65 -0.62
CA SER A 93 17.09 4.15 -1.65
C SER A 93 16.12 3.12 -1.07
N LEU A 94 14.89 3.08 -1.59
CA LEU A 94 13.89 2.05 -1.23
C LEU A 94 14.40 0.62 -1.42
N SER A 95 15.11 0.32 -2.51
CA SER A 95 15.70 -1.02 -2.73
C SER A 95 16.74 -1.38 -1.67
N GLY A 96 17.55 -0.41 -1.26
CA GLY A 96 18.49 -0.55 -0.15
C GLY A 96 17.83 -0.71 1.22
N LEU A 97 16.62 -0.14 1.41
CA LEU A 97 15.80 -0.38 2.61
C LEU A 97 15.18 -1.77 2.61
N LEU A 98 14.60 -2.20 1.48
CA LEU A 98 13.94 -3.50 1.34
C LEU A 98 14.89 -4.65 1.71
N ARG A 99 16.15 -4.61 1.24
CA ARG A 99 17.17 -5.61 1.61
C ARG A 99 17.42 -5.70 3.12
N LEU A 100 17.39 -4.56 3.81
CA LEU A 100 17.55 -4.56 5.27
C LEU A 100 16.28 -5.09 5.96
N LEU A 101 15.11 -4.77 5.41
CA LEU A 101 13.83 -5.27 5.92
C LEU A 101 13.59 -6.77 5.67
N ASP A 102 14.33 -7.39 4.74
CA ASP A 102 14.32 -8.85 4.55
C ASP A 102 14.98 -9.58 5.74
N GLU A 103 15.97 -8.95 6.37
CA GLU A 103 16.74 -9.53 7.49
C GLU A 103 16.30 -8.98 8.86
N HIS A 104 15.67 -7.80 8.89
CA HIS A 104 15.28 -7.10 10.09
C HIS A 104 13.83 -6.65 10.04
N HIS A 105 13.10 -6.71 11.16
CA HIS A 105 11.70 -6.29 11.19
C HIS A 105 11.49 -4.78 11.02
N ALA A 106 12.55 -3.98 11.16
CA ALA A 106 12.56 -2.57 10.83
C ALA A 106 13.97 -2.02 10.58
N VAL A 107 14.01 -0.78 10.12
CA VAL A 107 15.23 0.01 9.90
C VAL A 107 15.04 1.39 10.52
N LEU A 108 16.06 1.91 11.20
CA LEU A 108 16.06 3.28 11.71
C LEU A 108 16.66 4.24 10.69
N VAL A 109 16.13 5.46 10.67
CA VAL A 109 16.60 6.54 9.81
C VAL A 109 17.16 7.64 10.69
N ALA A 110 18.48 7.85 10.65
CA ALA A 110 19.13 8.89 11.44
C ALA A 110 18.75 10.29 10.89
N CYS A 111 18.20 11.13 11.76
CA CYS A 111 17.82 12.51 11.45
C CYS A 111 18.59 13.47 12.37
N ASP A 112 18.54 14.77 12.07
CA ASP A 112 19.22 15.79 12.89
C ASP A 112 18.70 15.79 14.35
N GLU A 113 17.40 15.54 14.52
CA GLU A 113 16.73 15.45 15.82
C GLU A 113 16.15 14.05 16.03
N GLY A 114 17.01 13.08 16.33
CA GLY A 114 16.64 11.71 16.69
C GLY A 114 16.50 10.77 15.49
N TYR A 115 15.56 9.84 15.58
CA TYR A 115 15.40 8.75 14.60
C TYR A 115 13.99 8.74 14.01
N GLY A 116 13.90 8.40 12.73
CA GLY A 116 12.70 7.83 12.13
C GLY A 116 12.77 6.31 12.12
N ILE A 117 11.64 5.65 11.88
CA ILE A 117 11.56 4.20 11.77
C ILE A 117 10.80 3.80 10.50
N VAL A 118 11.27 2.77 9.82
CA VAL A 118 10.60 2.16 8.66
C VAL A 118 10.41 0.68 8.94
N THR A 119 9.18 0.20 8.78
CA THR A 119 8.83 -1.22 8.83
C THR A 119 8.28 -1.68 7.47
N SER A 120 8.20 -2.99 7.25
CA SER A 120 7.56 -3.54 6.05
C SER A 120 6.09 -3.10 5.93
N MET A 121 5.40 -2.88 7.04
CA MET A 121 4.01 -2.41 7.03
C MET A 121 3.89 -0.98 6.51
N ASP A 122 4.83 -0.10 6.86
CA ASP A 122 4.86 1.28 6.35
C ASP A 122 4.98 1.29 4.82
N LEU A 123 5.77 0.37 4.26
CA LEU A 123 5.89 0.22 2.80
C LEU A 123 4.58 -0.27 2.18
N VAL A 124 3.92 -1.26 2.79
CA VAL A 124 2.63 -1.78 2.32
C VAL A 124 1.58 -0.67 2.30
N VAL A 125 1.47 0.12 3.37
CA VAL A 125 0.52 1.24 3.46
C VAL A 125 0.78 2.26 2.35
N GLN A 126 2.03 2.54 2.02
CA GLN A 126 2.40 3.50 0.98
C GLN A 126 2.08 3.02 -0.43
N VAL A 127 2.21 1.72 -0.72
CA VAL A 127 1.89 1.16 -2.04
C VAL A 127 0.42 0.75 -2.19
N ARG A 128 -0.32 0.60 -1.08
CA ARG A 128 -1.73 0.17 -1.07
C ARG A 128 -2.63 0.96 -2.04
N PRO A 129 -2.56 2.30 -2.16
CA PRO A 129 -3.37 3.02 -3.12
C PRO A 129 -3.14 2.61 -4.57
N ALA A 130 -1.88 2.31 -4.95
CA ALA A 130 -1.56 1.81 -6.28
C ALA A 130 -2.19 0.44 -6.51
N ILE A 131 -2.05 -0.47 -5.54
CA ILE A 131 -2.64 -1.83 -5.61
C ILE A 131 -4.16 -1.77 -5.81
N ILE A 132 -4.87 -0.90 -5.07
CA ILE A 132 -6.33 -0.76 -5.20
C ILE A 132 -6.73 -0.23 -6.58
N LEU A 133 -5.98 0.73 -7.12
CA LEU A 133 -6.24 1.29 -8.44
C LEU A 133 -5.95 0.28 -9.56
N ASP A 134 -4.89 -0.51 -9.42
CA ASP A 134 -4.54 -1.57 -10.36
C ASP A 134 -5.63 -2.67 -10.35
N GLU A 135 -6.06 -3.13 -9.17
CA GLU A 135 -7.18 -4.09 -9.02
C GLU A 135 -8.46 -3.55 -9.67
N LEU A 136 -8.80 -2.28 -9.40
CA LEU A 136 -9.98 -1.65 -9.98
C LEU A 136 -9.91 -1.61 -11.52
N GLU A 137 -8.74 -1.29 -12.08
CA GLU A 137 -8.57 -1.20 -13.52
C GLU A 137 -8.66 -2.58 -14.19
N ASP A 138 -8.06 -3.61 -13.59
CA ASP A 138 -8.13 -4.98 -14.07
C ASP A 138 -9.56 -5.56 -14.00
N GLU A 139 -10.25 -5.36 -12.88
CA GLU A 139 -11.64 -5.79 -12.70
C GLU A 139 -12.60 -5.07 -13.64
N LEU A 140 -12.39 -3.77 -13.87
CA LEU A 140 -13.15 -3.00 -14.84
C LEU A 140 -12.94 -3.53 -16.26
N ARG A 141 -11.71 -3.86 -16.64
CA ARG A 141 -11.40 -4.41 -17.95
C ARG A 141 -12.02 -5.80 -18.15
N ALA A 142 -11.90 -6.67 -17.14
CA ALA A 142 -12.51 -7.99 -17.14
C ALA A 142 -14.04 -7.90 -17.24
N PHE A 143 -14.65 -7.01 -16.46
CA PHE A 143 -16.07 -6.72 -16.50
C PHE A 143 -16.54 -6.27 -17.89
N LEU A 144 -15.88 -5.27 -18.48
CA LEU A 144 -16.23 -4.76 -19.81
C LEU A 144 -16.07 -5.84 -20.88
N THR A 145 -14.98 -6.60 -20.84
CA THR A 145 -14.76 -7.72 -21.78
C THR A 145 -15.92 -8.70 -21.71
N ARG A 146 -16.30 -9.12 -20.49
CA ARG A 146 -17.38 -10.07 -20.25
C ARG A 146 -18.72 -9.54 -20.76
N GLU A 147 -19.11 -8.33 -20.38
CA GLU A 147 -20.43 -7.79 -20.74
C GLU A 147 -20.55 -7.49 -22.24
N LEU A 148 -19.50 -6.97 -22.87
CA LEU A 148 -19.50 -6.69 -24.30
C LEU A 148 -19.51 -7.97 -25.14
N ALA A 149 -18.73 -8.99 -24.74
CA ALA A 149 -18.64 -10.27 -25.45
C ALA A 149 -19.98 -11.03 -25.50
N ARG A 150 -20.89 -10.78 -24.55
CA ARG A 150 -22.27 -11.34 -24.57
C ARG A 150 -23.07 -10.92 -25.81
N THR A 151 -22.65 -9.86 -26.50
CA THR A 151 -23.34 -9.31 -27.66
C THR A 151 -22.91 -9.93 -28.99
N GLY A 152 -21.93 -10.82 -28.97
CA GLY A 152 -21.42 -11.56 -30.13
C GLY A 152 -19.92 -11.36 -30.35
N PRO A 153 -19.29 -12.12 -31.27
CA PRO A 153 -17.84 -12.10 -31.49
C PRO A 153 -17.32 -10.75 -32.01
N ASP A 154 -18.11 -10.01 -32.80
CA ASP A 154 -17.75 -8.69 -33.35
C ASP A 154 -18.03 -7.54 -32.36
N TRP A 155 -18.06 -7.84 -31.05
CA TRP A 155 -18.42 -6.84 -30.03
C TRP A 155 -17.46 -5.65 -30.03
N TRP A 156 -16.18 -5.88 -30.32
CA TRP A 156 -15.18 -4.82 -30.38
C TRP A 156 -15.57 -3.76 -31.41
N GLU A 157 -15.92 -4.17 -32.63
CA GLU A 157 -16.26 -3.25 -33.71
C GLU A 157 -17.62 -2.59 -33.53
N ARG A 158 -18.56 -3.32 -32.92
CA ARG A 158 -19.96 -2.89 -32.82
C ARG A 158 -20.26 -2.06 -31.59
N ARG A 159 -19.60 -2.36 -30.46
CA ARG A 159 -19.90 -1.76 -29.15
C ARG A 159 -18.85 -0.75 -28.69
N VAL A 160 -17.60 -0.86 -29.15
CA VAL A 160 -16.55 0.09 -28.73
C VAL A 160 -16.54 1.32 -29.64
N PRO A 161 -16.68 2.54 -29.09
CA PRO A 161 -16.68 3.76 -29.89
C PRO A 161 -15.42 3.90 -30.76
N THR A 162 -15.58 4.34 -32.01
CA THR A 162 -14.46 4.53 -32.94
C THR A 162 -13.31 5.39 -32.37
N PRO A 163 -13.55 6.50 -31.64
CA PRO A 163 -12.48 7.26 -31.02
C PRO A 163 -11.69 6.46 -29.97
N VAL A 164 -12.34 5.54 -29.24
CA VAL A 164 -11.68 4.66 -28.27
C VAL A 164 -10.81 3.64 -29.00
N ARG A 165 -11.36 2.95 -30.01
CA ARG A 165 -10.62 1.97 -30.81
C ARG A 165 -9.32 2.55 -31.39
N LYS A 166 -9.41 3.73 -32.00
CA LYS A 166 -8.24 4.45 -32.55
C LYS A 166 -7.19 4.78 -31.49
N ARG A 167 -7.60 5.16 -30.28
CA ARG A 167 -6.65 5.44 -29.18
C ARG A 167 -5.96 4.18 -28.70
N CYS A 168 -6.70 3.08 -28.52
CA CYS A 168 -6.13 1.78 -28.16
C CYS A 168 -5.13 1.29 -29.22
N GLU A 169 -5.48 1.37 -30.50
CA GLU A 169 -4.59 1.00 -31.60
C GLU A 169 -3.32 1.86 -31.63
N SER A 170 -3.44 3.17 -31.45
CA SER A 170 -2.29 4.08 -31.37
C SER A 170 -1.37 3.72 -30.21
N ARG A 171 -1.91 3.50 -29.00
CA ARG A 171 -1.11 3.16 -27.82
C ARG A 171 -0.37 1.83 -28.00
N ARG A 172 -1.03 0.82 -28.57
CA ARG A 172 -0.36 -0.44 -28.92
C ARG A 172 0.78 -0.23 -29.91
N GLN A 173 0.57 0.59 -30.95
CA GLN A 173 1.62 0.87 -31.93
C GLN A 173 2.82 1.58 -31.30
N ASP A 174 2.57 2.58 -30.43
CA ASP A 174 3.61 3.31 -29.71
C ASP A 174 4.41 2.38 -28.79
N GLU A 175 3.74 1.44 -28.11
CA GLU A 175 4.38 0.44 -27.25
C GLU A 175 5.20 -0.58 -28.04
N LEU A 176 4.65 -1.13 -29.12
CA LEU A 176 5.37 -2.05 -30.02
C LEU A 176 6.63 -1.42 -30.63
N ALA A 177 6.60 -0.11 -30.92
CA ALA A 177 7.76 0.60 -31.47
C ALA A 177 8.94 0.67 -30.48
N GLY A 178 8.67 0.58 -29.17
CA GLY A 178 9.69 0.61 -28.11
C GLY A 178 10.25 -0.76 -27.73
N LEU A 179 9.68 -1.86 -28.22
CA LEU A 179 9.98 -3.20 -27.75
C LEU A 179 11.00 -3.95 -28.61
N PRO A 180 11.88 -4.76 -27.99
CA PRO A 180 12.65 -5.78 -28.70
C PRO A 180 11.72 -6.76 -29.43
N ALA A 181 12.16 -7.26 -30.60
CA ALA A 181 11.34 -8.10 -31.48
C ALA A 181 10.71 -9.34 -30.78
N ALA A 182 11.42 -9.94 -29.82
CA ALA A 182 10.91 -11.09 -29.07
C ALA A 182 9.72 -10.77 -28.16
N LEU A 183 9.64 -9.54 -27.63
CA LEU A 183 8.53 -9.09 -26.78
C LEU A 183 7.38 -8.52 -27.62
N ALA A 184 7.69 -7.94 -28.78
CA ALA A 184 6.69 -7.37 -29.68
C ALA A 184 5.69 -8.40 -30.25
N GLN A 185 6.07 -9.68 -30.35
CA GLN A 185 5.17 -10.73 -30.83
C GLN A 185 4.04 -11.01 -29.82
N VAL A 186 4.36 -11.02 -28.52
CA VAL A 186 3.37 -11.22 -27.45
C VAL A 186 2.37 -10.06 -27.44
N GLU A 187 2.88 -8.83 -27.47
CA GLU A 187 2.05 -7.61 -27.49
C GLU A 187 1.16 -7.48 -28.73
N GLN A 188 1.53 -8.08 -29.85
CA GLN A 188 0.67 -8.09 -31.04
C GLN A 188 -0.58 -8.93 -30.87
N GLU A 189 -0.50 -10.01 -30.08
CA GLU A 189 -1.61 -10.94 -29.80
C GLU A 189 -2.50 -10.43 -28.65
N THR A 190 -2.03 -9.46 -27.87
CA THR A 190 -2.77 -8.84 -26.77
C THR A 190 -4.05 -8.14 -27.28
N PRO A 191 -5.22 -8.40 -26.66
CA PRO A 191 -6.48 -7.74 -27.02
C PRO A 191 -6.38 -6.21 -26.93
N LEU A 192 -6.96 -5.49 -27.89
CA LEU A 192 -6.87 -4.02 -27.94
C LEU A 192 -7.47 -3.32 -26.71
N LEU A 193 -8.38 -3.97 -25.98
CA LEU A 193 -8.94 -3.42 -24.75
C LEU A 193 -7.89 -3.30 -23.62
N GLU A 194 -6.81 -4.07 -23.64
CA GLU A 194 -5.70 -3.93 -22.66
C GLU A 194 -5.02 -2.55 -22.76
N TYR A 195 -5.07 -1.91 -23.92
CA TYR A 195 -4.53 -0.57 -24.16
C TYR A 195 -5.54 0.54 -23.87
N ALA A 196 -6.71 0.23 -23.34
CA ALA A 196 -7.71 1.22 -22.95
C ALA A 196 -7.30 1.92 -21.65
N SER A 197 -7.52 3.23 -21.59
CA SER A 197 -7.32 4.01 -20.38
C SER A 197 -8.62 4.13 -19.57
N PHE A 198 -8.50 4.61 -18.34
CA PHE A 198 -9.66 4.94 -17.50
C PHE A 198 -10.73 5.80 -18.19
N GLY A 199 -10.32 6.76 -19.04
CA GLY A 199 -11.25 7.58 -19.82
C GLY A 199 -11.92 6.83 -20.99
N ASP A 200 -11.27 5.79 -21.51
CA ASP A 200 -11.82 4.95 -22.57
C ASP A 200 -12.92 4.03 -22.05
N TYR A 201 -12.73 3.45 -20.86
CA TYR A 201 -13.76 2.66 -20.18
C TYR A 201 -15.03 3.50 -19.94
N LEU A 202 -14.87 4.74 -19.46
CA LEU A 202 -16.00 5.66 -19.29
C LEU A 202 -16.74 5.89 -20.61
N ALA A 203 -16.01 6.14 -21.70
CA ALA A 203 -16.61 6.35 -23.02
C ALA A 203 -17.36 5.11 -23.53
N ILE A 204 -16.86 3.90 -23.25
CA ILE A 204 -17.53 2.64 -23.58
C ILE A 204 -18.82 2.49 -22.77
N ILE A 205 -18.77 2.74 -21.46
CA ILE A 205 -19.93 2.58 -20.55
C ILE A 205 -21.05 3.57 -20.91
N LEU A 206 -20.70 4.81 -21.22
CA LEU A 206 -21.67 5.88 -21.46
C LEU A 206 -22.24 5.90 -22.88
N GLU A 207 -21.68 5.13 -23.81
CA GLU A 207 -22.22 4.96 -25.15
C GLU A 207 -23.69 4.53 -25.06
N ASP A 208 -24.57 5.18 -25.82
CA ASP A 208 -26.02 5.10 -25.58
C ASP A 208 -26.59 3.69 -25.71
N ARG A 209 -26.14 2.92 -26.71
CA ARG A 209 -26.60 1.54 -26.91
C ARG A 209 -26.06 0.63 -25.82
N ASN A 210 -24.78 0.75 -25.49
CA ASN A 210 -24.16 -0.01 -24.40
C ASN A 210 -24.85 0.28 -23.07
N TRP A 211 -25.15 1.54 -22.80
CA TRP A 211 -25.85 1.94 -21.59
C TRP A 211 -27.23 1.29 -21.50
N GLN A 212 -28.06 1.49 -22.53
CA GLN A 212 -29.45 1.00 -22.54
C GLN A 212 -29.53 -0.53 -22.49
N GLU A 213 -28.64 -1.23 -23.17
CA GLU A 213 -28.74 -2.68 -23.33
C GLU A 213 -27.95 -3.49 -22.28
N LEU A 214 -26.85 -2.95 -21.75
CA LEU A 214 -25.92 -3.71 -20.90
C LEU A 214 -25.75 -3.11 -19.50
N PHE A 215 -25.55 -1.79 -19.41
CA PHE A 215 -25.00 -1.18 -18.20
C PHE A 215 -26.04 -0.52 -17.28
N GLN A 216 -27.20 -0.11 -17.81
CA GLN A 216 -28.29 0.47 -17.02
C GLN A 216 -28.80 -0.43 -15.88
N PRO A 217 -28.90 -1.77 -16.02
CA PRO A 217 -29.30 -2.64 -14.91
C PRO A 217 -28.22 -2.79 -13.81
N ILE A 218 -26.97 -2.47 -14.15
CA ILE A 218 -25.80 -2.72 -13.29
C ILE A 218 -25.46 -1.45 -12.49
N PHE A 219 -25.48 -0.30 -13.14
CA PHE A 219 -25.13 0.98 -12.52
C PHE A 219 -26.36 1.80 -12.16
N ARG A 220 -26.21 2.64 -11.14
CA ARG A 220 -27.28 3.52 -10.63
C ARG A 220 -27.77 4.53 -11.68
N SER A 221 -26.84 5.27 -12.28
CA SER A 221 -27.10 6.30 -13.30
C SER A 221 -25.81 6.67 -14.04
N LYS A 222 -25.94 7.29 -15.22
CA LYS A 222 -24.78 7.78 -15.99
C LYS A 222 -24.01 8.83 -15.18
N GLU A 223 -24.72 9.70 -14.48
CA GLU A 223 -24.17 10.75 -13.63
C GLU A 223 -23.35 10.18 -12.48
N TRP A 224 -23.83 9.09 -11.84
CA TRP A 224 -23.09 8.42 -10.78
C TRP A 224 -21.78 7.84 -11.31
N VAL A 225 -21.80 7.14 -12.45
CA VAL A 225 -20.59 6.59 -13.10
C VAL A 225 -19.62 7.71 -13.45
N MET A 226 -20.08 8.77 -14.11
CA MET A 226 -19.24 9.92 -14.48
C MET A 226 -18.56 10.56 -13.28
N ARG A 227 -19.30 10.75 -12.18
CA ARG A 227 -18.75 11.33 -10.96
C ARG A 227 -17.70 10.43 -10.33
N ARG A 228 -18.01 9.14 -10.14
CA ARG A 228 -17.04 8.15 -9.61
C ARG A 228 -15.77 8.09 -10.45
N PHE A 229 -15.89 8.05 -11.77
CA PHE A 229 -14.71 8.04 -12.66
C PHE A 229 -13.88 9.31 -12.55
N THR A 230 -14.53 10.47 -12.38
CA THR A 230 -13.84 11.75 -12.20
C THR A 230 -13.04 11.77 -10.91
N ASP A 231 -13.67 11.36 -9.80
CA ASP A 231 -13.05 11.31 -8.47
C ASP A 231 -11.87 10.32 -8.45
N LEU A 232 -12.07 9.10 -8.96
CA LEU A 232 -11.03 8.06 -9.04
C LEU A 232 -9.85 8.47 -9.93
N ARG A 233 -10.10 9.18 -11.03
CA ARG A 233 -9.04 9.67 -11.91
C ARG A 233 -8.17 10.72 -11.21
N GLU A 234 -8.74 11.58 -10.37
CA GLU A 234 -7.95 12.55 -9.59
C GLU A 234 -6.99 11.82 -8.63
N LEU A 235 -7.50 10.81 -7.91
CA LEU A 235 -6.72 9.99 -6.99
C LEU A 235 -5.63 9.21 -7.74
N ARG A 236 -5.97 8.58 -8.87
CA ARG A 236 -5.02 7.86 -9.73
C ARG A 236 -3.89 8.75 -10.21
N ASN A 237 -4.20 9.97 -10.66
CA ASN A 237 -3.18 10.91 -11.13
C ASN A 237 -2.18 11.27 -10.02
N ARG A 238 -2.66 11.42 -8.78
CA ARG A 238 -1.77 11.67 -7.63
C ARG A 238 -0.84 10.50 -7.37
N VAL A 239 -1.38 9.29 -7.34
CA VAL A 239 -0.62 8.05 -7.13
C VAL A 239 0.41 7.85 -8.25
N ALA A 240 0.01 8.01 -9.51
CA ALA A 240 0.90 7.91 -10.68
C ALA A 240 2.05 8.94 -10.67
N HIS A 241 1.85 10.10 -10.04
CA HIS A 241 2.89 11.11 -9.83
C HIS A 241 3.69 10.90 -8.53
N ASN A 242 3.59 9.73 -7.89
CA ASN A 242 4.23 9.39 -6.61
C ASN A 242 3.97 10.43 -5.51
N ARG A 243 2.77 11.03 -5.52
CA ARG A 243 2.34 11.98 -4.49
C ARG A 243 1.61 11.20 -3.41
N LYS A 244 2.09 11.30 -2.17
CA LYS A 244 1.45 10.69 -1.00
C LYS A 244 0.00 11.15 -0.91
N LEU A 245 -0.92 10.19 -0.76
CA LEU A 245 -2.29 10.46 -0.37
C LEU A 245 -2.32 10.64 1.15
N ASP A 246 -2.98 11.69 1.62
CA ASP A 246 -3.30 11.84 3.04
C ASP A 246 -4.36 10.81 3.47
N PRO A 247 -4.52 10.55 4.78
CA PRO A 247 -5.44 9.53 5.29
C PRO A 247 -6.88 9.67 4.75
N ASP A 248 -7.42 10.88 4.70
CA ASP A 248 -8.79 11.14 4.21
C ASP A 248 -8.93 10.73 2.74
N ARG A 249 -7.93 11.04 1.90
CA ARG A 249 -7.93 10.62 0.49
C ARG A 249 -7.77 9.11 0.31
N CYS A 250 -7.03 8.43 1.18
CA CYS A 250 -6.95 6.97 1.18
C CYS A 250 -8.32 6.36 1.50
N GLU A 251 -9.03 6.91 2.48
CA GLU A 251 -10.39 6.47 2.83
C GLU A 251 -11.38 6.72 1.69
N LEU A 252 -11.30 7.89 1.03
CA LEU A 252 -12.10 8.16 -0.17
C LEU A 252 -11.81 7.19 -1.31
N LEU A 253 -10.55 6.82 -1.53
CA LEU A 253 -10.18 5.80 -2.52
C LEU A 253 -10.85 4.47 -2.20
N ASP A 254 -10.79 4.03 -0.95
CA ASP A 254 -11.39 2.78 -0.51
C ASP A 254 -12.90 2.77 -0.74
N VAL A 255 -13.58 3.86 -0.39
CA VAL A 255 -15.03 4.00 -0.58
C VAL A 255 -15.38 4.02 -2.08
N TYR A 256 -14.70 4.84 -2.87
CA TYR A 256 -15.04 4.99 -4.29
C TYR A 256 -14.71 3.76 -5.12
N ALA A 257 -13.55 3.14 -4.89
CA ALA A 257 -13.19 1.89 -5.55
C ALA A 257 -14.09 0.75 -5.07
N GLY A 258 -14.35 0.65 -3.77
CA GLY A 258 -15.21 -0.38 -3.18
C GLY A 258 -16.65 -0.33 -3.69
N GLU A 259 -17.28 0.85 -3.72
CA GLU A 259 -18.62 1.00 -4.29
C GLU A 259 -18.66 0.61 -5.78
N PHE A 260 -17.62 0.96 -6.54
CA PHE A 260 -17.57 0.67 -7.96
C PHE A 260 -17.36 -0.82 -8.22
N LEU A 261 -16.43 -1.46 -7.49
CA LEU A 261 -16.18 -2.90 -7.51
C LEU A 261 -17.44 -3.68 -7.13
N ALA A 262 -18.14 -3.28 -6.07
CA ALA A 262 -19.39 -3.91 -5.67
C ALA A 262 -20.45 -3.86 -6.79
N ALA A 263 -20.58 -2.72 -7.48
CA ALA A 263 -21.51 -2.58 -8.59
C ALA A 263 -21.19 -3.54 -9.75
N ILE A 264 -19.92 -3.66 -10.17
CA ILE A 264 -19.53 -4.55 -11.29
C ILE A 264 -19.50 -6.05 -10.91
N ARG A 265 -19.35 -6.36 -9.61
CA ARG A 265 -19.44 -7.73 -9.06
C ARG A 265 -20.89 -8.16 -8.78
N GLY A 266 -21.86 -7.24 -8.80
CA GLY A 266 -23.26 -7.52 -8.48
C GLY A 266 -23.51 -7.72 -6.98
N GLU A 267 -22.63 -7.17 -6.14
CA GLU A 267 -22.73 -7.23 -4.68
C GLU A 267 -23.62 -6.10 -4.14
N PRO A 268 -24.33 -6.32 -3.01
CA PRO A 268 -25.05 -5.23 -2.36
C PRO A 268 -24.07 -4.16 -1.90
N LEU A 269 -24.36 -2.90 -2.26
CA LEU A 269 -23.59 -1.74 -1.84
C LEU A 269 -23.72 -1.59 -0.32
N ARG A 270 -22.58 -1.57 0.38
CA ARG A 270 -22.51 -1.37 1.83
C ARG A 270 -22.82 0.07 2.22
#